data_AF-A0A7K2DAW9-F1
#
_entry.id   AF-A0A7K2DAW9-F1
#
_cell.length_a   1.000
_cell.length_b   1.000
_cell.length_c   1.000
_cell.angle_alpha   90.00
_cell.angle_beta   90.00
_cell.angle_gamma   90.00
#
_symmetry.space_group_name_H-M   'P 1'
#
loop_
_entity.id
_entity.type
_entity.pdbx_description
1 polymer ?
#
loop_
_entity_poly.entity_id
_entity_poly.type
_entity_poly.pdbx_seq_one_letter_code
_entity_poly.pdbx_strand_id
1 'polypeptide(L)'
;MKIRDALRLLAVALALTVVAAACSEDDTPDEPASAAADSSADPDTAVDAEESPQQDEASADDDGTAAEAPDEEEPAEPTEPAEPAVEEPEDQPPATTEPAGPKRVAYLSASSANTFLLASVGEMERLADENNIELVEFDAQFNADLQTTQFQDAVASGQYDGIILVALNGPGLVPDVEAALDAGLEIVLFNQIVGDDLSTNEPQVDGIAASILAPPVVTGERAGRLTVQACAGLDPCRVVYIFGIRGIPLDVALRQGFDSVVADQPNIEIVAEGEGQYLGPEGGINAIQDIMQAQPDFDVVVGADQPLQGIELVLTDEGKLDDVALIGLGGSSPAIEGIRDGRWFATVFYAPASEGRLAMEAMIAALEDGTYTGGVDPNGGFVDEGMVTSANVDQFTPEWDG
;
A
#
# COMPACT_ATOMS: atom_id res chain seq x y z
N MET A 1 -41.84 -41.34 -25.95
CA MET A 1 -41.41 -42.51 -26.77
C MET A 1 -40.80 -41.94 -28.06
N LYS A 2 -39.50 -42.02 -28.36
CA LYS A 2 -38.34 -42.62 -27.65
C LYS A 2 -37.14 -41.67 -27.74
N ILE A 3 -36.38 -41.59 -26.65
CA ILE A 3 -34.94 -41.31 -26.70
C ILE A 3 -34.25 -42.61 -27.12
N ARG A 4 -33.44 -42.60 -28.20
CA ARG A 4 -32.25 -43.45 -28.46
C ARG A 4 -31.83 -43.31 -29.93
N ASP A 5 -30.56 -43.66 -30.17
CA ASP A 5 -29.82 -43.62 -31.43
C ASP A 5 -29.36 -42.20 -31.85
N ALA A 6 -28.08 -41.92 -32.13
CA ALA A 6 -26.91 -42.80 -32.21
C ALA A 6 -25.63 -42.19 -31.59
N LEU A 7 -25.10 -42.87 -30.58
CA LEU A 7 -23.74 -42.67 -30.06
C LEU A 7 -22.85 -43.76 -30.67
N ARG A 8 -22.04 -43.47 -31.71
CA ARG A 8 -21.03 -44.40 -32.29
C ARG A 8 -20.15 -43.77 -33.39
N LEU A 9 -18.96 -43.31 -33.00
CA LEU A 9 -17.73 -43.02 -33.79
C LEU A 9 -16.80 -42.24 -32.82
N LEU A 10 -16.01 -42.86 -31.94
CA LEU A 10 -14.84 -43.73 -32.20
C LEU A 10 -13.86 -43.07 -33.20
N ALA A 11 -12.86 -42.29 -32.80
CA ALA A 11 -11.69 -42.59 -31.93
C ALA A 11 -10.61 -43.48 -32.60
N VAL A 12 -9.89 -42.89 -33.57
CA VAL A 12 -8.56 -43.25 -34.11
C VAL A 12 -8.02 -41.90 -34.67
N ALA A 13 -6.77 -41.44 -34.53
CA ALA A 13 -5.49 -42.13 -34.34
C ALA A 13 -4.56 -41.42 -33.35
N LEU A 14 -3.81 -42.20 -32.57
CA LEU A 14 -2.55 -41.80 -31.94
C LEU A 14 -1.42 -42.44 -32.75
N ALA A 15 -0.47 -41.66 -33.26
CA ALA A 15 0.70 -42.20 -33.97
C ALA A 15 1.96 -41.38 -33.63
N LEU A 16 2.78 -41.97 -32.76
CA LEU A 16 4.14 -41.53 -32.43
C LEU A 16 5.00 -41.45 -33.70
N THR A 17 5.88 -40.45 -33.81
CA THR A 17 7.11 -40.60 -34.62
C THR A 17 8.25 -39.88 -33.91
N VAL A 18 9.14 -40.66 -33.31
CA VAL A 18 10.44 -40.21 -32.79
C VAL A 18 11.45 -40.30 -33.93
N VAL A 19 12.15 -39.21 -34.23
CA VAL A 19 13.42 -39.26 -34.96
C VAL A 19 14.44 -38.48 -34.16
N ALA A 20 15.40 -39.21 -33.59
CA ALA A 20 16.64 -38.64 -33.10
C ALA A 20 17.75 -39.00 -34.09
N ALA A 21 18.51 -38.00 -34.53
CA ALA A 21 19.80 -38.16 -35.18
C ALA A 21 20.68 -36.97 -34.75
N ALA A 22 21.89 -37.28 -34.29
CA ALA A 22 22.83 -36.32 -33.71
C ALA A 22 24.05 -36.13 -34.63
N CYS A 23 25.00 -35.29 -34.16
CA CYS A 23 26.28 -34.91 -34.79
C CYS A 23 26.09 -33.85 -35.92
N SER A 24 26.96 -32.85 -36.05
CA SER A 24 28.37 -32.76 -35.62
C SER A 24 28.89 -31.30 -35.51
N GLU A 25 29.83 -31.08 -34.58
CA GLU A 25 31.07 -30.25 -34.69
C GLU A 25 30.94 -28.77 -35.15
N ASP A 26 31.14 -27.82 -34.23
CA ASP A 26 32.43 -27.12 -33.93
C ASP A 26 32.80 -26.03 -34.95
N ASP A 27 32.69 -24.76 -34.56
CA ASP A 27 33.68 -23.71 -34.90
C ASP A 27 33.49 -22.46 -34.03
N THR A 28 34.40 -22.25 -33.08
CA THR A 28 34.69 -20.93 -32.45
C THR A 28 36.07 -20.49 -32.90
N PRO A 29 36.28 -19.19 -33.12
CA PRO A 29 37.53 -18.61 -32.64
C PRO A 29 37.41 -17.23 -32.01
N ASP A 30 38.17 -17.11 -30.91
CA ASP A 30 38.95 -15.96 -30.45
C ASP A 30 38.31 -14.57 -30.28
N GLU A 31 38.11 -14.23 -29.01
CA GLU A 31 38.34 -12.89 -28.47
C GLU A 31 39.82 -12.47 -28.64
N PRO A 32 40.15 -11.17 -28.57
CA PRO A 32 40.84 -10.76 -27.33
C PRO A 32 40.44 -9.39 -26.77
N ALA A 33 40.37 -9.34 -25.44
CA ALA A 33 40.19 -8.13 -24.64
C ALA A 33 41.31 -7.08 -24.80
N SER A 34 40.96 -5.80 -24.60
CA SER A 34 41.81 -4.79 -23.94
C SER A 34 41.16 -3.40 -23.93
N ALA A 35 40.75 -2.91 -22.75
CA ALA A 35 41.13 -1.57 -22.24
C ALA A 35 40.46 -1.28 -20.89
N ALA A 36 41.12 -1.65 -19.80
CA ALA A 36 40.93 -0.93 -18.53
C ALA A 36 41.72 0.40 -18.60
N ALA A 37 41.10 1.49 -18.19
CA ALA A 37 41.79 2.77 -17.98
C ALA A 37 41.70 3.14 -16.50
N ASP A 38 42.81 2.88 -15.80
CA ASP A 38 43.11 3.36 -14.46
C ASP A 38 43.42 4.86 -14.51
N SER A 39 42.86 5.64 -13.58
CA SER A 39 43.46 6.92 -13.17
C SER A 39 43.15 7.26 -11.70
N SER A 40 43.95 6.68 -10.81
CA SER A 40 44.60 7.40 -9.69
C SER A 40 43.80 8.44 -8.88
N ALA A 41 43.56 8.13 -7.60
CA ALA A 41 43.47 9.15 -6.56
C ALA A 41 44.84 9.83 -6.35
N ASP A 42 44.85 11.13 -6.00
CA ASP A 42 45.12 11.63 -4.64
C ASP A 42 45.07 13.18 -4.57
N PRO A 43 45.07 13.81 -3.38
CA PRO A 43 44.29 15.03 -3.14
C PRO A 43 45.12 16.33 -3.11
N ASP A 44 44.42 17.47 -3.20
CA ASP A 44 44.64 18.61 -2.29
C ASP A 44 43.64 19.75 -2.59
N THR A 45 42.90 20.22 -1.58
CA THR A 45 42.82 21.63 -1.13
C THR A 45 41.59 21.83 -0.24
N ALA A 46 41.83 22.12 1.05
CA ALA A 46 40.82 22.60 1.99
C ALA A 46 41.25 23.95 2.55
N VAL A 47 40.44 24.97 2.32
CA VAL A 47 40.41 26.31 2.96
C VAL A 47 39.06 26.94 2.57
N ASP A 48 38.34 27.68 3.41
CA ASP A 48 38.66 28.22 4.73
C ASP A 48 37.53 27.92 5.74
N ALA A 49 37.91 27.66 7.00
CA ALA A 49 37.05 27.84 8.16
C ALA A 49 37.74 28.86 9.07
N GLU A 50 37.10 30.01 9.32
CA GLU A 50 37.66 31.03 10.23
C GLU A 50 37.47 30.62 11.70
N GLU A 51 38.59 30.46 12.40
CA GLU A 51 38.66 30.30 13.86
C GLU A 51 39.55 31.40 14.44
N SER A 52 39.14 32.07 15.53
CA SER A 52 40.01 32.87 16.42
C SER A 52 39.26 33.50 17.61
N PRO A 53 39.91 33.76 18.78
CA PRO A 53 39.87 32.79 19.89
C PRO A 53 39.78 33.43 21.30
N GLN A 54 40.21 32.69 22.35
CA GLN A 54 40.59 33.15 23.72
C GLN A 54 39.40 33.46 24.67
N GLN A 55 39.41 33.20 25.99
CA GLN A 55 40.38 32.65 26.97
C GLN A 55 39.57 32.15 28.23
N ASP A 56 40.08 31.54 29.32
CA ASP A 56 41.44 31.31 29.84
C ASP A 56 41.50 30.10 30.83
N GLU A 57 42.70 29.55 31.06
CA GLU A 57 43.28 28.92 32.28
C GLU A 57 42.51 27.93 33.20
N ALA A 58 43.25 26.89 33.64
CA ALA A 58 42.85 25.91 34.67
C ALA A 58 43.56 26.13 36.02
N SER A 59 43.03 25.57 37.11
CA SER A 59 43.79 25.21 38.33
C SER A 59 43.03 24.12 39.11
N ALA A 60 43.76 23.24 39.78
CA ALA A 60 43.24 22.04 40.45
C ALA A 60 43.29 22.16 41.99
N ASP A 61 43.17 21.00 42.66
CA ASP A 61 43.45 20.72 44.08
C ASP A 61 42.35 21.12 45.08
N ASP A 62 42.07 20.36 46.16
CA ASP A 62 42.35 18.96 46.55
C ASP A 62 41.54 18.66 47.84
N ASP A 63 41.24 17.39 48.14
CA ASP A 63 40.76 16.80 49.42
C ASP A 63 39.61 17.48 50.24
N GLY A 64 38.72 16.77 50.95
CA GLY A 64 38.55 15.33 51.13
C GLY A 64 37.72 15.01 52.39
N THR A 65 37.08 13.83 52.38
CA THR A 65 36.71 13.01 53.56
C THR A 65 35.45 13.33 54.41
N ALA A 66 34.55 12.33 54.43
CA ALA A 66 33.63 11.81 55.48
C ALA A 66 33.08 12.77 56.59
N ALA A 67 31.76 12.87 56.83
CA ALA A 67 30.77 11.84 57.20
C ALA A 67 30.95 11.25 58.62
N GLU A 68 30.05 11.58 59.56
CA GLU A 68 29.59 10.69 60.65
C GLU A 68 28.36 11.26 61.40
N ALA A 69 27.51 10.32 61.85
CA ALA A 69 26.45 10.39 62.87
C ALA A 69 26.42 8.97 63.52
N PRO A 70 25.72 8.64 64.64
CA PRO A 70 24.64 9.37 65.33
C PRO A 70 24.75 9.32 66.89
N ASP A 71 23.69 8.85 67.57
CA ASP A 71 23.45 8.50 69.00
C ASP A 71 22.80 9.61 69.88
N GLU A 72 21.52 9.48 70.27
CA GLU A 72 20.91 8.71 71.40
C GLU A 72 21.19 9.34 72.79
N GLU A 73 20.37 9.29 73.84
CA GLU A 73 18.93 9.25 74.20
C GLU A 73 18.92 9.06 75.76
N GLU A 74 17.99 9.65 76.55
CA GLU A 74 17.47 9.09 77.84
C GLU A 74 16.41 10.02 78.53
N PRO A 75 15.60 9.60 79.54
CA PRO A 75 14.14 9.51 79.35
C PRO A 75 13.27 10.04 80.54
N ALA A 76 11.94 9.84 80.49
CA ALA A 76 11.06 9.81 81.69
C ALA A 76 9.67 9.14 81.48
N GLU A 77 9.54 7.89 81.95
CA GLU A 77 8.39 7.20 82.60
C GLU A 77 6.96 7.10 81.97
N PRO A 78 6.15 6.07 82.36
CA PRO A 78 5.08 5.52 81.51
C PRO A 78 3.63 5.79 81.98
N THR A 79 2.67 5.64 81.06
CA THR A 79 1.23 5.51 81.34
C THR A 79 0.63 4.26 80.71
N GLU A 80 -0.38 3.69 81.38
CA GLU A 80 -1.08 2.45 80.99
C GLU A 80 -1.70 2.49 79.58
N PRO A 81 -1.80 1.33 78.89
CA PRO A 81 -2.46 1.23 77.60
C PRO A 81 -3.99 1.30 77.74
N ALA A 82 -4.62 2.18 76.97
CA ALA A 82 -6.05 2.12 76.72
C ALA A 82 -6.38 0.97 75.74
N GLU A 83 -7.52 0.30 75.93
CA GLU A 83 -8.00 -0.76 75.05
C GLU A 83 -8.25 -0.21 73.62
N PRO A 84 -7.92 -0.96 72.54
CA PRO A 84 -8.24 -0.54 71.20
C PRO A 84 -9.75 -0.62 70.97
N ALA A 85 -10.36 0.52 70.60
CA ALA A 85 -11.69 0.51 70.02
C ALA A 85 -11.64 -0.23 68.66
N VAL A 86 -12.56 -1.17 68.45
CA VAL A 86 -12.76 -1.79 67.14
C VAL A 86 -13.58 -0.82 66.30
N GLU A 87 -12.94 -0.15 65.35
CA GLU A 87 -13.65 0.54 64.28
C GLU A 87 -14.17 -0.51 63.29
N GLU A 88 -15.47 -0.48 62.99
CA GLU A 88 -16.04 -1.22 61.87
C GLU A 88 -15.52 -0.62 60.56
N PRO A 89 -15.28 -1.43 59.50
CA PRO A 89 -14.83 -0.89 58.23
C PRO A 89 -15.97 -0.06 57.61
N GLU A 90 -15.71 1.23 57.37
CA GLU A 90 -16.64 2.07 56.62
C GLU A 90 -16.78 1.53 55.19
N ASP A 91 -18.03 1.30 54.79
CA ASP A 91 -18.43 0.75 53.50
C ASP A 91 -18.14 1.77 52.39
N GLN A 92 -16.94 1.71 51.80
CA GLN A 92 -16.59 2.55 50.66
C GLN A 92 -17.48 2.19 49.47
N PRO A 93 -18.27 3.13 48.93
CA PRO A 93 -19.05 2.86 47.74
C PRO A 93 -18.12 2.43 46.60
N PRO A 94 -18.53 1.50 45.73
CA PRO A 94 -17.68 1.02 44.65
C PRO A 94 -17.23 2.20 43.80
N ALA A 95 -15.93 2.23 43.47
CA ALA A 95 -15.35 3.26 42.63
C ALA A 95 -16.17 3.36 41.34
N THR A 96 -16.88 4.48 41.17
CA THR A 96 -17.55 4.80 39.92
C THR A 96 -16.47 4.93 38.86
N THR A 97 -16.37 3.94 37.96
CA THR A 97 -15.53 4.08 36.78
C THR A 97 -16.00 5.32 36.04
N GLU A 98 -15.15 6.34 35.92
CA GLU A 98 -15.41 7.38 34.94
C GLU A 98 -15.54 6.69 33.57
N PRO A 99 -16.51 7.09 32.73
CA PRO A 99 -16.52 6.60 31.36
C PRO A 99 -15.17 6.93 30.74
N ALA A 100 -14.50 5.93 30.17
CA ALA A 100 -13.26 6.15 29.45
C ALA A 100 -13.49 7.23 28.39
N GLY A 101 -12.49 8.09 28.18
CA GLY A 101 -12.51 9.05 27.07
C GLY A 101 -12.67 8.34 25.73
N PRO A 102 -13.00 9.08 24.65
CA PRO A 102 -13.03 8.50 23.31
C PRO A 102 -11.70 7.79 23.02
N LYS A 103 -11.81 6.61 22.43
CA LYS A 103 -10.66 5.86 21.91
C LYS A 103 -10.04 6.67 20.78
N ARG A 104 -8.72 6.66 20.62
CA ARG A 104 -8.04 7.52 19.63
C ARG A 104 -7.28 6.65 18.64
N VAL A 105 -7.58 6.82 17.35
CA VAL A 105 -6.96 6.05 16.26
C VAL A 105 -6.19 7.02 15.35
N ALA A 106 -4.93 6.72 15.10
CA ALA A 106 -4.14 7.43 14.11
C ALA A 106 -4.38 6.81 12.72
N TYR A 107 -4.76 7.62 11.73
CA TYR A 107 -4.82 7.21 10.33
C TYR A 107 -3.61 7.74 9.58
N LEU A 108 -2.67 6.85 9.25
CA LEU A 108 -1.44 7.15 8.53
C LEU A 108 -1.75 7.01 7.02
N SER A 109 -2.22 8.09 6.41
CA SER A 109 -2.68 8.08 5.02
C SER A 109 -1.52 8.23 4.04
N ALA A 110 -1.66 7.72 2.82
CA ALA A 110 -0.67 7.94 1.78
C ALA A 110 -0.71 9.39 1.26
N SER A 111 -1.91 9.94 1.05
CA SER A 111 -2.15 11.39 0.98
C SER A 111 -3.64 11.73 1.07
N SER A 112 -3.98 12.81 1.77
CA SER A 112 -5.35 13.35 1.83
C SER A 112 -5.85 13.93 0.49
N ALA A 113 -4.94 14.17 -0.47
CA ALA A 113 -5.29 14.67 -1.80
C ALA A 113 -5.71 13.56 -2.77
N ASN A 114 -5.62 12.29 -2.37
CA ASN A 114 -6.05 11.14 -3.17
C ASN A 114 -7.56 10.89 -2.98
N THR A 115 -8.33 11.01 -4.07
CA THR A 115 -9.81 10.89 -4.04
C THR A 115 -10.34 9.47 -3.76
N PHE A 116 -9.54 8.44 -4.03
CA PHE A 116 -9.86 7.05 -3.66
C PHE A 116 -9.80 6.88 -2.14
N LEU A 117 -8.71 7.33 -1.52
CA LEU A 117 -8.54 7.29 -0.05
C LEU A 117 -9.51 8.23 0.67
N LEU A 118 -9.93 9.32 0.04
CA LEU A 118 -10.96 10.21 0.57
C LEU A 118 -12.32 9.53 0.70
N ALA A 119 -12.70 8.67 -0.25
CA ALA A 119 -13.92 7.87 -0.14
C ALA A 119 -13.82 6.82 0.98
N SER A 120 -12.62 6.27 1.21
CA SER A 120 -12.35 5.33 2.30
C SER A 120 -12.43 6.01 3.68
N VAL A 121 -11.76 7.15 3.87
CA VAL A 121 -11.73 7.83 5.17
C VAL A 121 -13.12 8.36 5.57
N GLY A 122 -13.97 8.74 4.62
CA GLY A 122 -15.36 9.15 4.92
C GLY A 122 -16.20 8.05 5.60
N GLU A 123 -16.01 6.78 5.25
CA GLU A 123 -16.64 5.66 5.95
C GLU A 123 -15.93 5.31 7.28
N MET A 124 -14.62 5.51 7.37
CA MET A 124 -13.88 5.38 8.62
C MET A 124 -14.34 6.41 9.66
N GLU A 125 -14.46 7.68 9.28
CA GLU A 125 -14.95 8.77 10.13
C GLU A 125 -16.39 8.50 10.60
N ARG A 126 -17.28 8.09 9.68
CA ARG A 126 -18.67 7.75 10.01
C ARG A 126 -18.76 6.65 11.07
N LEU A 127 -17.97 5.59 10.93
CA LEU A 127 -17.93 4.50 11.91
C LEU A 127 -17.22 4.90 13.21
N ALA A 128 -16.18 5.74 13.15
CA ALA A 128 -15.50 6.24 14.34
C ALA A 128 -16.45 7.08 15.22
N ASP A 129 -17.20 8.01 14.61
CA ASP A 129 -18.24 8.81 15.27
C ASP A 129 -19.33 7.93 15.92
N GLU A 130 -19.78 6.89 15.21
CA GLU A 130 -20.80 5.94 15.71
C GLU A 130 -20.32 5.13 16.92
N ASN A 131 -19.01 4.94 17.09
CA ASN A 131 -18.40 4.12 18.14
C ASN A 131 -17.56 4.93 19.16
N ASN A 132 -17.69 6.26 19.18
CA ASN A 132 -16.97 7.16 20.10
C ASN A 132 -15.43 7.01 20.00
N ILE A 133 -14.93 6.95 18.77
CA ILE A 133 -13.52 6.95 18.39
C ILE A 133 -13.18 8.32 17.77
N GLU A 134 -12.08 8.93 18.20
CA GLU A 134 -11.46 10.07 17.52
C GLU A 134 -10.46 9.55 16.48
N LEU A 135 -10.77 9.71 15.19
CA LEU A 135 -9.85 9.43 14.09
C LEU A 135 -9.00 10.67 13.82
N VAL A 136 -7.67 10.51 13.77
CA VAL A 136 -6.73 11.61 13.51
C VAL A 136 -5.86 11.25 12.30
N GLU A 137 -6.06 11.96 11.19
CA GLU A 137 -5.26 11.76 9.98
C GLU A 137 -3.86 12.39 10.10
N PHE A 138 -2.87 11.64 9.62
CA PHE A 138 -1.51 12.08 9.32
C PHE A 138 -1.28 11.95 7.80
N ASP A 139 -1.34 13.07 7.09
CA ASP A 139 -1.14 13.16 5.64
C ASP A 139 0.34 12.99 5.28
N ALA A 140 0.71 11.85 4.69
CA ALA A 140 2.09 11.60 4.27
C ALA A 140 2.48 12.28 2.94
N GLN A 141 1.54 12.80 2.16
CA GLN A 141 1.83 13.52 0.90
C GLN A 141 2.66 12.70 -0.11
N PHE A 142 2.47 11.39 -0.14
CA PHE A 142 3.29 10.40 -0.87
C PHE A 142 4.80 10.43 -0.52
N ASN A 143 5.17 10.98 0.64
CA ASN A 143 6.53 11.01 1.16
C ASN A 143 6.72 9.96 2.26
N ALA A 144 7.49 8.91 1.95
CA ALA A 144 7.75 7.82 2.88
C ALA A 144 8.55 8.24 4.12
N ASP A 145 9.51 9.16 4.01
CA ASP A 145 10.29 9.65 5.16
C ASP A 145 9.40 10.45 6.13
N LEU A 146 8.44 11.22 5.59
CA LEU A 146 7.41 11.91 6.37
C LEU A 146 6.49 10.90 7.06
N GLN A 147 6.01 9.87 6.35
CA GLN A 147 5.16 8.82 6.94
C GLN A 147 5.85 8.10 8.09
N THR A 148 7.13 7.73 7.94
CA THR A 148 7.94 7.11 8.99
C THR A 148 8.03 8.02 10.22
N THR A 149 8.28 9.31 10.01
CA THR A 149 8.35 10.31 11.10
C THR A 149 6.99 10.44 11.81
N GLN A 150 5.90 10.55 11.04
CA GLN A 150 4.53 10.64 11.57
C GLN A 150 4.13 9.39 12.37
N PHE A 151 4.52 8.20 11.91
CA PHE A 151 4.27 6.94 12.60
C PHE A 151 5.01 6.90 13.94
N GLN A 152 6.30 7.23 13.93
CA GLN A 152 7.13 7.26 15.15
C GLN A 152 6.62 8.30 16.16
N ASP A 153 6.23 9.49 15.71
CA ASP A 153 5.63 10.53 16.56
C ASP A 153 4.27 10.08 17.13
N ALA A 154 3.44 9.40 16.35
CA ALA A 154 2.16 8.85 16.81
C ALA A 154 2.38 7.83 17.93
N VAL A 155 3.29 6.85 17.76
CA VAL A 155 3.63 5.87 18.81
C VAL A 155 4.24 6.56 20.03
N ALA A 156 5.24 7.43 19.84
CA ALA A 156 5.97 8.08 20.93
C ALA A 156 5.10 9.04 21.77
N SER A 157 4.03 9.58 21.19
CA SER A 157 3.08 10.42 21.92
C SER A 157 2.25 9.68 22.97
N GLY A 158 2.10 8.35 22.86
CA GLY A 158 1.35 7.51 23.80
C GLY A 158 -0.13 7.86 23.95
N GLN A 159 -0.71 8.54 22.95
CA GLN A 159 -2.06 9.13 23.01
C GLN A 159 -3.09 8.41 22.13
N TYR A 160 -2.70 7.30 21.48
CA TYR A 160 -3.50 6.51 20.55
C TYR A 160 -3.63 5.09 21.07
N ASP A 161 -4.79 4.48 20.84
CA ASP A 161 -5.09 3.09 21.12
C ASP A 161 -4.84 2.18 19.90
N GLY A 162 -4.80 2.75 18.69
CA GLY A 162 -4.55 2.00 17.46
C GLY A 162 -4.14 2.85 16.25
N ILE A 163 -3.70 2.18 15.19
CA ILE A 163 -3.22 2.76 13.93
C ILE A 163 -3.89 2.06 12.74
N ILE A 164 -4.45 2.85 11.82
CA ILE A 164 -4.81 2.41 10.46
C ILE A 164 -3.73 2.94 9.51
N LEU A 165 -3.06 2.06 8.76
CA LEU A 165 -1.90 2.42 7.93
C LEU A 165 -2.11 2.10 6.45
N VAL A 166 -1.87 3.10 5.58
CA VAL A 166 -1.63 2.91 4.14
C VAL A 166 -0.13 3.03 3.87
N ALA A 167 0.58 1.91 3.88
CA ALA A 167 2.05 1.91 3.80
C ALA A 167 2.58 2.39 2.43
N LEU A 168 3.34 3.49 2.43
CA LEU A 168 4.12 3.95 1.28
C LEU A 168 5.38 3.11 1.05
N ASN A 169 6.00 2.64 2.13
CA ASN A 169 7.18 1.77 2.11
C ASN A 169 6.97 0.58 3.05
N GLY A 170 6.17 -0.40 2.59
CA GLY A 170 5.81 -1.61 3.34
C GLY A 170 7.00 -2.33 4.00
N PRO A 171 8.07 -2.69 3.26
CA PRO A 171 9.26 -3.31 3.85
C PRO A 171 9.99 -2.44 4.87
N GLY A 172 10.04 -1.13 4.64
CA GLY A 172 10.74 -0.19 5.53
C GLY A 172 10.07 0.04 6.88
N LEU A 173 8.74 -0.07 6.94
CA LEU A 173 7.93 0.19 8.14
C LEU A 173 7.77 -1.02 9.08
N VAL A 174 8.33 -2.19 8.75
CA VAL A 174 8.26 -3.38 9.61
C VAL A 174 8.73 -3.10 11.05
N PRO A 175 9.88 -2.45 11.31
CA PRO A 175 10.35 -2.20 12.68
C PRO A 175 9.48 -1.19 13.44
N ASP A 176 8.87 -0.24 12.74
CA ASP A 176 7.97 0.76 13.33
C ASP A 176 6.64 0.10 13.75
N VAL A 177 6.11 -0.79 12.89
CA VAL A 177 4.92 -1.62 13.18
C VAL A 177 5.18 -2.56 14.36
N GLU A 178 6.32 -3.24 14.41
CA GLU A 178 6.73 -4.06 15.57
C GLU A 178 6.78 -3.20 16.86
N ALA A 179 7.35 -2.00 16.81
CA ALA A 179 7.44 -1.09 17.95
C ALA A 179 6.06 -0.56 18.43
N ALA A 180 5.11 -0.35 17.52
CA ALA A 180 3.73 0.01 17.88
C ALA A 180 2.98 -1.15 18.56
N LEU A 181 3.16 -2.39 18.08
CA LEU A 181 2.58 -3.58 18.70
C LEU A 181 3.17 -3.84 20.10
N ASP A 182 4.49 -3.69 20.26
CA ASP A 182 5.18 -3.77 21.57
C ASP A 182 4.71 -2.66 22.54
N ALA A 183 4.27 -1.51 22.02
CA ALA A 183 3.64 -0.44 22.82
C ALA A 183 2.16 -0.70 23.14
N GLY A 184 1.56 -1.76 22.59
CA GLY A 184 0.18 -2.19 22.85
C GLY A 184 -0.88 -1.45 22.02
N LEU A 185 -0.51 -0.91 20.84
CA LEU A 185 -1.46 -0.33 19.90
C LEU A 185 -2.00 -1.42 18.97
N GLU A 186 -3.30 -1.39 18.68
CA GLU A 186 -3.91 -2.23 17.64
C GLU A 186 -3.55 -1.70 16.24
N ILE A 187 -3.26 -2.58 15.28
CA ILE A 187 -2.86 -2.17 13.92
C ILE A 187 -3.73 -2.83 12.86
N VAL A 188 -4.28 -2.01 11.97
CA VAL A 188 -4.94 -2.45 10.74
C VAL A 188 -4.19 -1.91 9.53
N LEU A 189 -3.77 -2.80 8.64
CA LEU A 189 -3.28 -2.40 7.32
C LEU A 189 -4.46 -2.17 6.39
N PHE A 190 -4.42 -1.09 5.61
CA PHE A 190 -5.45 -0.73 4.65
C PHE A 190 -4.82 -0.36 3.32
N ASN A 191 -5.36 -0.91 2.23
CA ASN A 191 -4.96 -0.73 0.82
C ASN A 191 -3.54 -1.23 0.45
N GLN A 192 -2.60 -1.21 1.40
CA GLN A 192 -1.17 -1.43 1.21
C GLN A 192 -0.59 -2.30 2.33
N ILE A 193 0.31 -3.21 1.96
CA ILE A 193 0.89 -4.20 2.90
C ILE A 193 2.19 -3.69 3.54
N VAL A 194 2.48 -4.19 4.75
CA VAL A 194 3.77 -4.07 5.43
C VAL A 194 4.47 -5.43 5.35
N GLY A 195 5.72 -5.44 4.88
CA GLY A 195 6.46 -6.65 4.48
C GLY A 195 6.83 -6.68 2.99
N ASP A 196 7.56 -7.73 2.60
CA ASP A 196 8.14 -7.90 1.25
C ASP A 196 7.21 -8.60 0.25
N ASP A 197 6.30 -9.47 0.72
CA ASP A 197 5.41 -10.25 -0.17
C ASP A 197 4.18 -9.45 -0.62
N LEU A 198 4.29 -8.77 -1.75
CA LEU A 198 3.21 -8.00 -2.39
C LEU A 198 2.22 -8.87 -3.20
N SER A 199 2.34 -10.21 -3.12
CA SER A 199 1.43 -11.17 -3.78
C SER A 199 0.33 -11.71 -2.87
N THR A 200 0.38 -11.39 -1.58
CA THR A 200 -0.63 -11.76 -0.57
C THR A 200 -1.29 -10.54 0.05
N ASN A 201 -2.44 -10.75 0.69
CA ASN A 201 -3.13 -9.81 1.56
C ASN A 201 -2.99 -10.19 3.04
N GLU A 202 -2.41 -11.36 3.36
CA GLU A 202 -2.18 -11.78 4.75
C GLU A 202 -1.11 -10.92 5.43
N PRO A 203 -1.29 -10.52 6.71
CA PRO A 203 -0.27 -9.80 7.46
C PRO A 203 1.06 -10.56 7.53
N GLN A 204 2.18 -9.84 7.38
CA GLN A 204 3.53 -10.42 7.44
C GLN A 204 4.24 -10.12 8.78
N VAL A 205 3.61 -9.37 9.68
CA VAL A 205 4.06 -9.10 11.05
C VAL A 205 3.02 -9.67 12.01
N ASP A 206 3.47 -10.53 12.94
CA ASP A 206 2.62 -11.12 13.98
C ASP A 206 2.03 -10.02 14.87
N GLY A 207 0.72 -10.02 15.09
CA GLY A 207 0.02 -9.05 15.94
C GLY A 207 -0.78 -7.98 15.19
N ILE A 208 -0.63 -7.86 13.88
CA ILE A 208 -1.54 -7.05 13.05
C ILE A 208 -2.96 -7.64 13.11
N ALA A 209 -3.95 -6.82 13.46
CA ALA A 209 -5.32 -7.25 13.66
C ALA A 209 -6.02 -7.63 12.34
N ALA A 210 -5.80 -6.84 11.29
CA ALA A 210 -6.33 -7.09 9.96
C ALA A 210 -5.47 -6.47 8.86
N SER A 211 -5.59 -7.01 7.64
CA SER A 211 -5.02 -6.44 6.43
C SER A 211 -6.09 -6.41 5.34
N ILE A 212 -6.63 -5.21 5.09
CA ILE A 212 -7.76 -4.96 4.20
C ILE A 212 -7.24 -4.39 2.88
N LEU A 213 -6.90 -5.27 1.93
CA LEU A 213 -6.33 -4.90 0.64
C LEU A 213 -6.47 -6.00 -0.41
N ALA A 214 -6.50 -5.61 -1.68
CA ALA A 214 -6.30 -6.53 -2.79
C ALA A 214 -4.79 -6.63 -3.11
N PRO A 215 -4.19 -7.84 -3.22
CA PRO A 215 -2.74 -7.97 -3.41
C PRO A 215 -2.24 -7.28 -4.69
N PRO A 216 -1.29 -6.34 -4.61
CA PRO A 216 -0.84 -5.56 -5.77
C PRO A 216 -0.37 -6.40 -6.97
N VAL A 217 0.34 -7.52 -6.77
CA VAL A 217 0.73 -8.41 -7.88
C VAL A 217 -0.49 -9.00 -8.58
N VAL A 218 -1.50 -9.46 -7.82
CA VAL A 218 -2.74 -10.06 -8.36
C VAL A 218 -3.57 -9.00 -9.11
N THR A 219 -3.61 -7.77 -8.62
CA THR A 219 -4.22 -6.65 -9.36
C THR A 219 -3.47 -6.36 -10.66
N GLY A 220 -2.14 -6.37 -10.64
CA GLY A 220 -1.32 -6.27 -11.85
C GLY A 220 -1.66 -7.34 -12.88
N GLU A 221 -1.77 -8.60 -12.45
CA GLU A 221 -2.19 -9.71 -13.31
C GLU A 221 -3.60 -9.48 -13.90
N ARG A 222 -4.55 -8.99 -13.11
CA ARG A 222 -5.91 -8.64 -13.59
C ARG A 222 -5.85 -7.56 -14.69
N ALA A 223 -5.05 -6.51 -14.52
CA ALA A 223 -4.83 -5.48 -15.55
C ALA A 223 -4.16 -6.05 -16.81
N GLY A 224 -3.17 -6.94 -16.64
CA GLY A 224 -2.55 -7.68 -17.74
C GLY A 224 -3.57 -8.53 -18.51
N ARG A 225 -4.43 -9.28 -17.81
CA ARG A 225 -5.50 -10.09 -18.43
C ARG A 225 -6.54 -9.25 -19.19
N LEU A 226 -6.84 -8.04 -18.74
CA LEU A 226 -7.68 -7.08 -19.48
C LEU A 226 -6.96 -6.57 -20.74
N THR A 227 -5.65 -6.34 -20.66
CA THR A 227 -4.82 -5.91 -21.81
C THR A 227 -4.74 -6.99 -22.90
N VAL A 228 -4.60 -8.27 -22.52
CA VAL A 228 -4.68 -9.39 -23.48
C VAL A 228 -6.04 -9.44 -24.18
N GLN A 229 -7.13 -9.09 -23.49
CA GLN A 229 -8.47 -9.01 -24.10
C GLN A 229 -8.61 -7.82 -25.06
N ALA A 230 -8.09 -6.64 -24.72
CA ALA A 230 -8.08 -5.47 -25.60
C ALA A 230 -7.24 -5.70 -26.87
N CYS A 231 -6.10 -6.37 -26.73
CA CYS A 231 -5.20 -6.73 -27.83
C CYS A 231 -5.70 -7.88 -28.72
N ALA A 232 -6.90 -8.44 -28.47
CA ALA A 232 -7.39 -9.62 -29.17
C ALA A 232 -7.63 -9.37 -30.67
N GLY A 233 -6.70 -9.83 -31.52
CA GLY A 233 -6.75 -9.67 -32.98
C GLY A 233 -5.86 -8.56 -33.54
N LEU A 234 -5.09 -7.87 -32.68
CA LEU A 234 -4.06 -6.90 -33.08
C LEU A 234 -2.67 -7.55 -33.10
N ASP A 235 -1.87 -7.25 -34.12
CA ASP A 235 -0.53 -7.82 -34.32
C ASP A 235 0.40 -6.84 -35.10
N PRO A 236 1.30 -6.10 -34.43
CA PRO A 236 1.40 -5.97 -32.98
C PRO A 236 0.29 -5.05 -32.41
N CYS A 237 -0.13 -5.35 -31.19
CA CYS A 237 -0.85 -4.47 -30.28
C CYS A 237 0.16 -3.63 -29.49
N ARG A 238 0.07 -2.31 -29.61
CA ARG A 238 0.98 -1.37 -28.94
C ARG A 238 0.33 -0.82 -27.68
N VAL A 239 0.95 -1.06 -26.55
CA VAL A 239 0.44 -0.69 -25.24
C VAL A 239 1.27 0.44 -24.64
N VAL A 240 0.58 1.40 -24.04
CA VAL A 240 1.14 2.43 -23.17
C VAL A 240 0.82 2.06 -21.72
N TYR A 241 1.83 2.02 -20.85
CA TYR A 241 1.64 1.80 -19.41
C TYR A 241 1.84 3.12 -18.65
N ILE A 242 0.85 3.53 -17.87
CA ILE A 242 0.90 4.74 -17.03
C ILE A 242 1.04 4.31 -15.58
N PHE A 243 2.24 4.50 -15.03
CA PHE A 243 2.48 4.34 -13.59
C PHE A 243 1.68 5.39 -12.81
N GLY A 244 1.31 5.07 -11.57
CA GLY A 244 0.90 6.08 -10.60
C GLY A 244 2.11 6.90 -10.18
N ILE A 245 2.99 6.31 -9.37
CA ILE A 245 4.27 6.90 -8.93
C ILE A 245 5.38 5.89 -9.20
N ARG A 246 6.26 6.19 -10.16
CA ARG A 246 7.24 5.20 -10.62
C ARG A 246 8.26 4.86 -9.53
N GLY A 247 8.32 3.59 -9.19
CA GLY A 247 9.32 3.04 -8.24
C GLY A 247 8.86 2.92 -6.79
N ILE A 248 7.62 3.31 -6.45
CA ILE A 248 7.06 2.92 -5.14
C ILE A 248 6.69 1.42 -5.15
N PRO A 249 6.68 0.72 -3.99
CA PRO A 249 6.38 -0.72 -3.94
C PRO A 249 5.07 -1.15 -4.60
N LEU A 250 4.01 -0.32 -4.49
CA LEU A 250 2.72 -0.54 -5.16
C LEU A 250 2.87 -0.66 -6.68
N ASP A 251 3.41 0.38 -7.32
CA ASP A 251 3.62 0.45 -8.76
C ASP A 251 4.59 -0.61 -9.29
N VAL A 252 5.61 -0.97 -8.50
CA VAL A 252 6.54 -2.07 -8.84
C VAL A 252 5.80 -3.41 -8.86
N ALA A 253 4.96 -3.70 -7.86
CA ALA A 253 4.21 -4.95 -7.80
C ALA A 253 3.06 -5.03 -8.82
N LEU A 254 2.33 -3.93 -9.04
CA LEU A 254 1.35 -3.81 -10.13
C LEU A 254 2.00 -4.09 -11.48
N ARG A 255 3.16 -3.48 -11.74
CA ARG A 255 3.90 -3.69 -12.99
C ARG A 255 4.42 -5.12 -13.11
N GLN A 256 4.95 -5.72 -12.04
CA GLN A 256 5.39 -7.11 -12.02
C GLN A 256 4.25 -8.07 -12.37
N GLY A 257 3.07 -7.89 -11.77
CA GLY A 257 1.88 -8.70 -12.07
C GLY A 257 1.42 -8.53 -13.52
N PHE A 258 1.40 -7.30 -14.01
CA PHE A 258 1.06 -6.98 -15.40
C PHE A 258 2.03 -7.66 -16.39
N ASP A 259 3.34 -7.48 -16.20
CA ASP A 259 4.39 -8.06 -17.05
C ASP A 259 4.33 -9.58 -17.07
N SER A 260 4.01 -10.22 -15.93
CA SER A 260 3.90 -11.68 -15.83
C SER A 260 2.82 -12.29 -16.75
N VAL A 261 1.79 -11.51 -17.11
CA VAL A 261 0.71 -11.94 -18.00
C VAL A 261 0.98 -11.58 -19.46
N VAL A 262 1.53 -10.38 -19.73
CA VAL A 262 1.74 -9.92 -21.12
C VAL A 262 3.02 -10.44 -21.74
N ALA A 263 4.04 -10.83 -20.96
CA ALA A 263 5.31 -11.35 -21.50
C ALA A 263 5.18 -12.63 -22.35
N ASP A 264 4.14 -13.44 -22.10
CA ASP A 264 3.81 -14.64 -22.89
C ASP A 264 3.03 -14.33 -24.19
N GLN A 265 2.68 -13.07 -24.46
CA GLN A 265 1.90 -12.65 -25.63
C GLN A 265 2.80 -11.99 -26.69
N PRO A 266 3.26 -12.71 -27.73
CA PRO A 266 4.25 -12.20 -28.69
C PRO A 266 3.72 -11.08 -29.61
N ASN A 267 2.42 -10.82 -29.59
CA ASN A 267 1.78 -9.72 -30.32
C ASN A 267 1.63 -8.45 -29.46
N ILE A 268 2.02 -8.44 -28.18
CA ILE A 268 1.90 -7.27 -27.30
C ILE A 268 3.27 -6.60 -27.16
N GLU A 269 3.35 -5.32 -27.54
CA GLU A 269 4.54 -4.48 -27.41
C GLU A 269 4.25 -3.31 -26.46
N ILE A 270 4.98 -3.20 -25.35
CA ILE A 270 4.94 -2.00 -24.50
C ILE A 270 5.79 -0.92 -25.19
N VAL A 271 5.15 0.06 -25.82
CA VAL A 271 5.82 1.04 -26.69
C VAL A 271 6.19 2.35 -25.98
N ALA A 272 5.52 2.68 -24.88
CA ALA A 272 5.82 3.85 -24.07
C ALA A 272 5.36 3.67 -22.61
N GLU A 273 5.99 4.43 -21.71
CA GLU A 273 5.68 4.40 -20.27
C GLU A 273 5.59 5.81 -19.69
N GLY A 274 4.43 6.18 -19.16
CA GLY A 274 4.17 7.47 -18.52
C GLY A 274 4.17 7.41 -16.99
N GLU A 275 3.92 8.54 -16.35
CA GLU A 275 3.60 8.63 -14.93
C GLU A 275 2.45 9.62 -14.75
N GLY A 276 1.34 9.14 -14.21
CA GLY A 276 0.07 9.84 -14.12
C GLY A 276 -0.26 10.39 -12.73
N GLN A 277 0.46 9.96 -11.68
CA GLN A 277 0.13 10.21 -10.28
C GLN A 277 -1.23 9.61 -9.87
N TYR A 278 -1.57 9.68 -8.58
CA TYR A 278 -2.84 9.21 -8.02
C TYR A 278 -3.73 10.38 -7.53
N LEU A 279 -3.55 11.57 -8.11
CA LEU A 279 -4.07 12.84 -7.57
C LEU A 279 -5.10 13.54 -8.47
N GLY A 280 -5.37 13.01 -9.66
CA GLY A 280 -6.31 13.60 -10.62
C GLY A 280 -5.85 13.49 -12.08
N PRO A 281 -6.53 14.18 -13.01
CA PRO A 281 -6.27 14.08 -14.45
C PRO A 281 -4.97 14.74 -14.91
N GLU A 282 -4.40 15.67 -14.15
CA GLU A 282 -3.29 16.53 -14.60
C GLU A 282 -2.03 15.75 -14.99
N GLY A 283 -1.64 14.73 -14.21
CA GLY A 283 -0.49 13.88 -14.54
C GLY A 283 -0.73 13.05 -15.80
N GLY A 284 -1.94 12.50 -15.96
CA GLY A 284 -2.35 11.79 -17.17
C GLY A 284 -2.31 12.65 -18.43
N ILE A 285 -2.80 13.89 -18.36
CA ILE A 285 -2.73 14.88 -19.45
C ILE A 285 -1.27 15.10 -19.89
N ASN A 286 -0.38 15.38 -18.95
CA ASN A 286 1.03 15.63 -19.25
C ASN A 286 1.69 14.37 -19.86
N ALA A 287 1.48 13.21 -19.24
CA ALA A 287 2.07 11.95 -19.68
C ALA A 287 1.65 11.58 -21.11
N ILE A 288 0.35 11.65 -21.45
CA ILE A 288 -0.09 11.30 -22.81
C ILE A 288 0.33 12.33 -23.86
N GLN A 289 0.40 13.61 -23.50
CA GLN A 289 0.89 14.65 -24.43
C GLN A 289 2.37 14.42 -24.80
N ASP A 290 3.22 14.07 -23.84
CA ASP A 290 4.62 13.73 -24.12
C ASP A 290 4.75 12.41 -24.91
N ILE A 291 3.94 11.40 -24.56
CA ILE A 291 3.92 10.12 -25.27
C ILE A 291 3.45 10.30 -26.71
N MET A 292 2.38 11.03 -26.97
CA MET A 292 1.87 11.27 -28.33
C MET A 292 2.84 12.07 -29.21
N GLN A 293 3.72 12.89 -28.62
CA GLN A 293 4.80 13.57 -29.35
C GLN A 293 5.94 12.62 -29.75
N ALA A 294 6.25 11.62 -28.92
CA ALA A 294 7.35 10.67 -29.15
C ALA A 294 6.93 9.40 -29.91
N GLN A 295 5.74 8.89 -29.62
CA GLN A 295 5.13 7.65 -30.10
C GLN A 295 3.62 7.87 -30.31
N PRO A 296 3.20 8.37 -31.49
CA PRO A 296 1.79 8.70 -31.76
C PRO A 296 0.90 7.47 -32.05
N ASP A 297 1.50 6.29 -32.23
CA ASP A 297 0.84 5.05 -32.64
C ASP A 297 0.79 4.06 -31.45
N PHE A 298 -0.37 3.96 -30.81
CA PHE A 298 -0.68 2.99 -29.76
C PHE A 298 -2.16 2.59 -29.81
N ASP A 299 -2.45 1.36 -29.37
CA ASP A 299 -3.77 0.73 -29.45
C ASP A 299 -4.44 0.62 -28.06
N VAL A 300 -3.66 0.60 -26.98
CA VAL A 300 -4.14 0.43 -25.59
C VAL A 300 -3.39 1.38 -24.65
N VAL A 301 -4.10 1.97 -23.66
CA VAL A 301 -3.49 2.67 -22.52
C VAL A 301 -3.99 2.04 -21.22
N VAL A 302 -3.07 1.69 -20.33
CA VAL A 302 -3.35 1.06 -19.02
C VAL A 302 -2.86 2.00 -17.91
N GLY A 303 -3.67 2.21 -16.87
CA GLY A 303 -3.29 3.05 -15.73
C GLY A 303 -4.38 3.17 -14.66
N ALA A 304 -4.11 3.97 -13.62
CA ALA A 304 -5.11 4.32 -12.62
C ALA A 304 -6.23 5.20 -13.20
N ASP A 305 -7.42 5.13 -12.60
CA ASP A 305 -8.59 5.83 -13.13
C ASP A 305 -8.45 7.37 -13.09
N GLN A 306 -7.72 7.95 -12.12
CA GLN A 306 -7.53 9.40 -12.02
C GLN A 306 -6.76 9.98 -13.22
N PRO A 307 -5.53 9.50 -13.58
CA PRO A 307 -4.85 9.98 -14.77
C PRO A 307 -5.59 9.60 -16.06
N LEU A 308 -6.26 8.46 -16.14
CA LEU A 308 -6.97 8.05 -17.35
C LEU A 308 -8.11 9.00 -17.75
N GLN A 309 -8.79 9.65 -16.80
CA GLN A 309 -9.74 10.73 -17.12
C GLN A 309 -9.04 11.88 -17.87
N GLY A 310 -7.81 12.23 -17.48
CA GLY A 310 -7.00 13.22 -18.19
C GLY A 310 -6.58 12.77 -19.58
N ILE A 311 -6.26 11.49 -19.73
CA ILE A 311 -5.90 10.86 -21.01
C ILE A 311 -7.09 10.84 -21.96
N GLU A 312 -8.28 10.48 -21.47
CA GLU A 312 -9.53 10.50 -22.22
C GLU A 312 -9.82 11.89 -22.79
N LEU A 313 -9.63 12.96 -22.01
CA LEU A 313 -9.82 14.34 -22.47
C LEU A 313 -8.90 14.67 -23.65
N VAL A 314 -7.60 14.35 -23.56
CA VAL A 314 -6.64 14.61 -24.64
C VAL A 314 -6.95 13.78 -25.89
N LEU A 315 -7.27 12.49 -25.72
CA LEU A 315 -7.64 11.62 -26.85
C LEU A 315 -8.98 12.04 -27.49
N THR A 316 -9.89 12.64 -26.73
CA THR A 316 -11.14 13.21 -27.25
C THR A 316 -10.86 14.45 -28.11
N ASP A 317 -10.06 15.40 -27.59
CA ASP A 317 -9.72 16.64 -28.29
C ASP A 317 -8.90 16.38 -29.58
N GLU A 318 -8.04 15.38 -29.58
CA GLU A 318 -7.27 14.92 -30.75
C GLU A 318 -8.06 13.98 -31.69
N GLY A 319 -9.30 13.61 -31.32
CA GLY A 319 -10.18 12.76 -32.13
C GLY A 319 -9.70 11.30 -32.27
N LYS A 320 -8.97 10.79 -31.26
CA LYS A 320 -8.37 9.45 -31.20
C LYS A 320 -9.04 8.50 -30.19
N LEU A 321 -9.96 8.96 -29.35
CA LEU A 321 -10.54 8.12 -28.28
C LEU A 321 -11.15 6.81 -28.82
N ASP A 322 -11.89 6.87 -29.93
CA ASP A 322 -12.50 5.69 -30.57
C ASP A 322 -11.48 4.66 -31.11
N ASP A 323 -10.21 5.05 -31.28
CA ASP A 323 -9.12 4.21 -31.79
C ASP A 323 -8.27 3.56 -30.68
N VAL A 324 -8.50 3.91 -29.40
CA VAL A 324 -7.64 3.52 -28.27
C VAL A 324 -8.43 2.88 -27.13
N ALA A 325 -8.08 1.66 -26.74
CA ALA A 325 -8.67 0.99 -25.59
C ALA A 325 -8.09 1.52 -24.26
N LEU A 326 -8.91 2.19 -23.44
CA LEU A 326 -8.54 2.58 -22.08
C LEU A 326 -8.84 1.46 -21.08
N ILE A 327 -7.85 1.09 -20.26
CA ILE A 327 -7.96 0.06 -19.21
C ILE A 327 -7.61 0.67 -17.85
N GLY A 328 -8.64 0.85 -17.03
CA GLY A 328 -8.56 1.45 -15.71
C GLY A 328 -8.08 0.53 -14.59
N LEU A 329 -7.89 1.17 -13.44
CA LEU A 329 -7.63 0.57 -12.15
C LEU A 329 -8.23 1.50 -11.08
N GLY A 330 -9.27 1.02 -10.40
CA GLY A 330 -9.93 1.70 -9.28
C GLY A 330 -11.46 1.63 -9.29
N GLY A 331 -12.12 1.47 -10.44
CA GLY A 331 -13.58 1.37 -10.54
C GLY A 331 -14.36 2.68 -10.27
N SER A 332 -13.78 3.83 -10.62
CA SER A 332 -14.38 5.16 -10.38
C SER A 332 -15.71 5.38 -11.13
N SER A 333 -16.49 6.37 -10.70
CA SER A 333 -17.69 6.81 -11.42
C SER A 333 -17.42 7.07 -12.93
N PRO A 334 -16.40 7.86 -13.32
CA PRO A 334 -15.98 8.02 -14.73
C PRO A 334 -15.63 6.71 -15.45
N ALA A 335 -14.89 5.80 -14.82
CA ALA A 335 -14.47 4.55 -15.44
C ALA A 335 -15.66 3.61 -15.70
N ILE A 336 -16.55 3.47 -14.71
CA ILE A 336 -17.75 2.64 -14.82
C ILE A 336 -18.75 3.22 -15.84
N GLU A 337 -18.89 4.54 -15.92
CA GLU A 337 -19.68 5.19 -16.98
C GLU A 337 -19.03 5.03 -18.36
N GLY A 338 -17.70 5.18 -18.47
CA GLY A 338 -16.93 4.99 -19.70
C GLY A 338 -17.03 3.58 -20.27
N ILE A 339 -17.11 2.56 -19.41
CA ILE A 339 -17.31 1.17 -19.84
C ILE A 339 -18.77 0.93 -20.29
N ARG A 340 -19.75 1.63 -19.72
CA ARG A 340 -21.17 1.55 -20.12
C ARG A 340 -21.46 2.20 -21.46
N ASP A 341 -20.83 3.34 -21.76
CA ASP A 341 -21.02 4.05 -23.02
C ASP A 341 -20.00 3.69 -24.12
N GLY A 342 -18.90 3.02 -23.76
CA GLY A 342 -17.91 2.46 -24.67
C GLY A 342 -16.65 3.33 -24.86
N ARG A 343 -16.50 4.44 -24.13
CA ARG A 343 -15.27 5.26 -24.10
C ARG A 343 -14.08 4.53 -23.47
N TRP A 344 -14.33 3.62 -22.53
CA TRP A 344 -13.32 2.82 -21.86
C TRP A 344 -13.56 1.33 -22.14
N PHE A 345 -12.49 0.55 -22.29
CA PHE A 345 -12.60 -0.88 -22.58
C PHE A 345 -12.90 -1.69 -21.32
N ALA A 346 -12.18 -1.40 -20.23
CA ALA A 346 -12.26 -2.13 -18.98
C ALA A 346 -11.71 -1.33 -17.78
N THR A 347 -11.91 -1.84 -16.55
CA THR A 347 -11.17 -1.42 -15.35
C THR A 347 -11.02 -2.60 -14.39
N VAL A 348 -9.96 -2.61 -13.57
CA VAL A 348 -9.92 -3.46 -12.37
C VAL A 348 -10.63 -2.73 -11.24
N PHE A 349 -11.78 -3.26 -10.82
CA PHE A 349 -12.62 -2.66 -9.78
C PHE A 349 -11.96 -2.71 -8.41
N TYR A 350 -12.21 -1.66 -7.63
CA TYR A 350 -11.94 -1.56 -6.20
C TYR A 350 -13.15 -0.89 -5.53
N ALA A 351 -13.26 -1.05 -4.21
CA ALA A 351 -14.42 -0.59 -3.45
C ALA A 351 -13.98 0.25 -2.24
N PRO A 352 -13.43 1.47 -2.46
CA PRO A 352 -12.75 2.23 -1.42
C PRO A 352 -13.61 2.55 -0.18
N ALA A 353 -14.90 2.82 -0.34
CA ALA A 353 -15.77 3.11 0.80
C ALA A 353 -16.02 1.82 1.61
N SER A 354 -16.24 0.69 0.93
CA SER A 354 -16.33 -0.64 1.53
C SER A 354 -15.02 -1.08 2.19
N GLU A 355 -13.87 -0.73 1.63
CA GLU A 355 -12.54 -0.98 2.21
C GLU A 355 -12.31 -0.17 3.48
N GLY A 356 -12.59 1.14 3.44
CA GLY A 356 -12.51 2.01 4.62
C GLY A 356 -13.46 1.57 5.73
N ARG A 357 -14.69 1.18 5.37
CA ARG A 357 -15.66 0.58 6.28
C ARG A 357 -15.12 -0.70 6.93
N LEU A 358 -14.56 -1.64 6.15
CA LEU A 358 -13.97 -2.89 6.66
C LEU A 358 -12.75 -2.64 7.55
N ALA A 359 -11.90 -1.67 7.21
CA ALA A 359 -10.75 -1.31 8.02
C ALA A 359 -11.14 -0.73 9.40
N MET A 360 -12.16 0.13 9.44
CA MET A 360 -12.67 0.65 10.72
C MET A 360 -13.46 -0.41 11.50
N GLU A 361 -14.25 -1.26 10.85
CA GLU A 361 -14.90 -2.42 11.49
C GLU A 361 -13.88 -3.35 12.15
N ALA A 362 -12.75 -3.63 11.50
CA ALA A 362 -11.66 -4.41 12.06
C ALA A 362 -10.96 -3.70 13.22
N MET A 363 -10.71 -2.39 13.12
CA MET A 363 -10.13 -1.58 14.19
C MET A 363 -11.03 -1.55 15.44
N ILE A 364 -12.34 -1.37 15.27
CA ILE A 364 -13.33 -1.42 16.36
C ILE A 364 -13.28 -2.79 17.04
N ALA A 365 -13.32 -3.89 16.28
CA ALA A 365 -13.30 -5.25 16.84
C ALA A 365 -12.00 -5.54 17.61
N ALA A 366 -10.85 -5.10 17.10
CA ALA A 366 -9.57 -5.19 17.79
C ALA A 366 -9.58 -4.42 19.12
N LEU A 367 -10.04 -3.16 19.11
CA LEU A 367 -10.10 -2.29 20.29
C LEU A 367 -11.12 -2.72 21.35
N GLU A 368 -12.22 -3.38 20.96
CA GLU A 368 -13.29 -3.80 21.87
C GLU A 368 -13.07 -5.19 22.48
N ASP A 369 -12.66 -6.19 21.68
CA ASP A 369 -12.55 -7.59 22.14
C ASP A 369 -11.31 -8.36 21.67
N GLY A 370 -10.40 -7.72 20.92
CA GLY A 370 -9.17 -8.34 20.42
C GLY A 370 -9.39 -9.30 19.25
N THR A 371 -10.49 -9.18 18.51
CA THR A 371 -10.75 -10.02 17.33
C THR A 371 -9.85 -9.64 16.16
N TYR A 372 -8.93 -10.54 15.81
CA TYR A 372 -8.06 -10.42 14.63
C TYR A 372 -8.61 -11.27 13.48
N THR A 373 -8.67 -10.70 12.27
CA THR A 373 -9.31 -11.29 11.09
C THR A 373 -8.33 -11.73 10.00
N GLY A 374 -7.06 -11.31 10.07
CA GLY A 374 -6.04 -11.65 9.08
C GLY A 374 -6.20 -10.91 7.75
N GLY A 375 -5.84 -11.54 6.64
CA GLY A 375 -5.98 -10.98 5.31
C GLY A 375 -7.43 -11.02 4.79
N VAL A 376 -7.97 -9.85 4.42
CA VAL A 376 -9.25 -9.72 3.71
C VAL A 376 -9.00 -9.08 2.35
N ASP A 377 -9.23 -9.82 1.26
CA ASP A 377 -9.24 -9.27 -0.11
C ASP A 377 -10.66 -8.74 -0.40
N PRO A 378 -10.87 -7.41 -0.43
CA PRO A 378 -12.17 -6.81 -0.75
C PRO A 378 -12.64 -7.19 -2.16
N ASN A 379 -11.68 -7.40 -3.08
CA ASN A 379 -11.94 -7.71 -4.48
C ASN A 379 -12.21 -9.19 -4.72
N GLY A 380 -11.85 -10.08 -3.78
CA GLY A 380 -12.06 -11.52 -3.88
C GLY A 380 -13.53 -11.95 -3.92
N GLY A 381 -14.46 -11.05 -3.55
CA GLY A 381 -15.91 -11.27 -3.61
C GLY A 381 -16.59 -10.87 -4.93
N PHE A 382 -15.90 -10.13 -5.82
CA PHE A 382 -16.53 -9.61 -7.04
C PHE A 382 -16.63 -10.64 -8.17
N VAL A 383 -17.62 -10.45 -9.03
CA VAL A 383 -17.74 -11.22 -10.27
C VAL A 383 -16.51 -11.00 -11.15
N ASP A 384 -16.06 -12.06 -11.81
CA ASP A 384 -14.87 -12.06 -12.67
C ASP A 384 -13.61 -11.46 -11.98
N GLU A 385 -13.47 -11.67 -10.66
CA GLU A 385 -12.38 -11.14 -9.81
C GLU A 385 -12.27 -9.60 -9.83
N GLY A 386 -13.37 -8.90 -10.10
CA GLY A 386 -13.38 -7.44 -10.23
C GLY A 386 -12.89 -6.93 -11.60
N MET A 387 -12.63 -7.79 -12.58
CA MET A 387 -12.33 -7.36 -13.96
C MET A 387 -13.63 -6.88 -14.63
N VAL A 388 -13.82 -5.57 -14.72
CA VAL A 388 -15.03 -4.95 -15.29
C VAL A 388 -14.86 -4.73 -16.78
N THR A 389 -15.86 -5.15 -17.56
CA THR A 389 -15.98 -4.90 -19.01
C THR A 389 -17.43 -4.58 -19.34
N SER A 390 -17.72 -4.19 -20.58
CA SER A 390 -19.10 -3.97 -21.05
C SER A 390 -20.01 -5.22 -20.92
N ALA A 391 -19.45 -6.41 -20.73
CA ALA A 391 -20.20 -7.64 -20.48
C ALA A 391 -20.76 -7.78 -19.04
N ASN A 392 -20.16 -7.10 -18.05
CA ASN A 392 -20.51 -7.25 -16.64
C ASN A 392 -20.68 -5.93 -15.85
N VAL A 393 -20.38 -4.76 -16.44
CA VAL A 393 -20.42 -3.43 -15.80
C VAL A 393 -21.72 -3.06 -15.08
N ASP A 394 -22.87 -3.60 -15.47
CA ASP A 394 -24.15 -3.37 -14.77
C ASP A 394 -24.26 -4.11 -13.43
N GLN A 395 -23.28 -4.93 -13.07
CA GLN A 395 -23.15 -5.57 -11.75
C GLN A 395 -22.32 -4.74 -10.76
N PHE A 396 -21.71 -3.64 -11.21
CA PHE A 396 -20.82 -2.80 -10.42
C PHE A 396 -21.42 -1.41 -10.17
N THR A 397 -21.29 -0.93 -8.93
CA THR A 397 -21.67 0.43 -8.52
C THR A 397 -20.39 1.11 -8.02
N PRO A 398 -19.98 2.26 -8.59
CA PRO A 398 -18.79 2.97 -8.12
C PRO A 398 -19.00 3.50 -6.70
N GLU A 399 -17.93 3.50 -5.91
CA GLU A 399 -17.93 4.01 -4.53
C GLU A 399 -17.15 5.33 -4.38
N TRP A 400 -16.60 5.87 -5.48
CA TRP A 400 -15.80 7.09 -5.51
C TRP A 400 -15.85 7.74 -6.90
N ASP A 401 -15.64 9.07 -6.95
CA ASP A 401 -15.94 9.88 -8.14
C ASP A 401 -14.77 10.07 -9.12
N GLY A 402 -13.59 9.52 -8.84
CA GLY A 402 -12.40 9.61 -9.70
C GLY A 402 -11.41 10.71 -9.32
#